data_AF-A0A2D2DNG8-F1
#
_entry.id   AF-A0A2D2DNG8-F1
#
_cell.length_a   1.000
_cell.length_b   1.000
_cell.length_c   1.000
_cell.angle_alpha   90.00
_cell.angle_beta   90.00
_cell.angle_gamma   90.00
#
_symmetry.space_group_name_H-M   'P 1'
#
loop_
_entity.id
_entity.type
_entity.pdbx_description
1 polymer ?
#
loop_
_entity_poly.entity_id
_entity_poly.type
_entity_poly.pdbx_seq_one_letter_code
_entity_poly.pdbx_strand_id
1 'polypeptide(L)'
;MLPSMFSNIATRLFRRRWWFVLVSIVGLCMLIVSMIYAPGNARLLAGIIVGPLIFLPWALLCTCMWFHPAQGNLQPGSRYIGKLPPMLQSALRWYASLFLIVFVLAGLVICPLILMTMG
;
A
#
# COMPACT_ATOMS: atom_id res chain seq x y z
N MET A 1 -5.01 -14.89 12.03
CA MET A 1 -6.06 -13.85 12.06
C MET A 1 -5.76 -12.67 11.12
N LEU A 2 -4.53 -12.17 11.07
CA LEU A 2 -4.20 -11.08 10.14
C LEU A 2 -4.44 -11.41 8.66
N PRO A 3 -3.94 -12.54 8.10
CA PRO A 3 -4.11 -12.83 6.68
C PRO A 3 -5.57 -12.98 6.22
N SER A 4 -6.46 -13.47 7.09
CA SER A 4 -7.89 -13.60 6.79
C SER A 4 -8.59 -12.25 6.74
N MET A 5 -8.18 -11.29 7.57
CA MET A 5 -8.69 -9.92 7.52
C MET A 5 -8.33 -9.25 6.19
N PHE A 6 -7.06 -9.36 5.75
CA PHE A 6 -6.61 -8.84 4.46
C PHE A 6 -7.33 -9.50 3.29
N SER A 7 -7.62 -10.81 3.36
CA SER A 7 -8.40 -11.51 2.34
C SER A 7 -9.83 -10.96 2.21
N ASN A 8 -10.49 -10.66 3.33
CA ASN A 8 -11.84 -10.08 3.34
C ASN A 8 -11.86 -8.65 2.77
N ILE A 9 -10.87 -7.85 3.13
CA ILE A 9 -10.68 -6.49 2.58
C ILE A 9 -10.43 -6.58 1.07
N ALA A 10 -9.53 -7.47 0.65
CA ALA A 10 -9.22 -7.71 -0.75
C ALA A 10 -10.47 -8.06 -1.54
N THR A 11 -11.31 -9.01 -1.09
CA THR A 11 -12.52 -9.41 -1.83
C THR A 11 -13.49 -8.24 -2.08
N ARG A 12 -13.67 -7.37 -1.08
CA ARG A 12 -14.55 -6.20 -1.20
C ARG A 12 -13.99 -5.13 -2.13
N LEU A 13 -12.67 -4.91 -2.07
CA LEU A 13 -12.01 -3.81 -2.77
C LEU A 13 -11.46 -4.18 -4.15
N PHE A 14 -11.35 -5.47 -4.48
CA PHE A 14 -10.69 -5.95 -5.68
C PHE A 14 -11.31 -5.43 -6.99
N ARG A 15 -12.64 -5.21 -7.01
CA ARG A 15 -13.34 -4.60 -8.16
C ARG A 15 -12.87 -3.18 -8.43
N ARG A 16 -12.46 -2.46 -7.38
CA ARG A 16 -11.98 -1.07 -7.45
C ARG A 16 -10.45 -0.97 -7.50
N ARG A 17 -9.72 -2.07 -7.67
CA ARG A 17 -8.25 -2.05 -7.61
C ARG A 17 -7.59 -1.06 -8.56
N TRP A 18 -8.15 -0.85 -9.75
CA TRP A 18 -7.66 0.13 -10.72
C TRP A 18 -7.84 1.58 -10.28
N TRP A 19 -8.85 1.86 -9.44
CA TRP A 19 -8.97 3.18 -8.82
C TRP A 19 -7.81 3.47 -7.88
N PHE A 20 -7.30 2.46 -7.16
CA PHE A 20 -6.13 2.65 -6.31
C PHE A 20 -4.88 2.99 -7.11
N VAL A 21 -4.68 2.34 -8.26
CA VAL A 21 -3.59 2.68 -9.20
C VAL A 21 -3.73 4.14 -9.65
N LEU A 22 -4.92 4.52 -10.10
CA LEU A 22 -5.18 5.87 -10.60
C LEU A 22 -4.92 6.93 -9.51
N VAL A 23 -5.41 6.71 -8.29
CA VAL A 23 -5.19 7.63 -7.16
C VAL A 23 -3.71 7.73 -6.81
N SER A 24 -2.97 6.62 -6.77
CA SER A 24 -1.53 6.65 -6.52
C SER A 24 -0.76 7.41 -7.61
N ILE A 25 -1.13 7.24 -8.89
CA ILE A 25 -0.50 7.98 -10.01
C ILE A 25 -0.81 9.48 -9.90
N VAL A 26 -2.07 9.85 -9.65
CA VAL A 26 -2.47 11.24 -9.47
C VAL A 26 -1.72 11.86 -8.29
N GLY A 27 -1.63 11.17 -7.16
CA GLY A 27 -0.84 11.60 -6.02
C GLY A 27 0.63 11.82 -6.38
N LEU A 28 1.26 10.86 -7.07
CA LEU A 28 2.66 11.00 -7.51
C LEU A 28 2.86 12.22 -8.43
N CYS A 29 1.96 12.43 -9.39
CA CYS A 29 2.01 13.61 -10.27
C CYS A 29 1.88 14.91 -9.47
N MET A 30 0.97 14.97 -8.50
CA MET A 30 0.81 16.14 -7.62
C MET A 30 2.06 16.39 -6.77
N LEU A 31 2.72 15.34 -6.28
CA LEU A 31 3.99 15.47 -5.56
C LEU A 31 5.07 16.08 -6.45
N ILE A 32 5.24 15.54 -7.67
CA ILE A 32 6.26 15.98 -8.63
C ILE A 32 6.04 17.45 -8.99
N VAL A 33 4.80 17.83 -9.35
CA VAL A 33 4.45 19.22 -9.68
C VAL A 33 4.73 20.14 -8.48
N SER A 34 4.35 19.73 -7.28
CA SER A 34 4.58 20.54 -6.07
C SER A 34 6.08 20.75 -5.80
N MET A 35 6.90 19.71 -5.95
CA MET A 35 8.35 19.80 -5.73
C MET A 35 9.06 20.71 -6.73
N ILE A 36 8.58 20.77 -7.98
CA ILE A 36 9.16 21.62 -9.02
C ILE A 36 8.71 23.08 -8.87
N TYR A 37 7.42 23.32 -8.67
CA TYR A 37 6.83 24.66 -8.84
C TYR A 37 6.41 25.36 -7.55
N ALA A 38 6.24 24.66 -6.43
CA ALA A 38 5.69 25.27 -5.22
C ALA A 38 6.78 25.99 -4.39
N PRO A 39 6.44 27.05 -3.64
CA PRO A 39 7.32 27.63 -2.62
C PRO A 39 7.47 26.70 -1.40
N GLY A 40 8.51 26.90 -0.58
CA GLY A 40 8.92 25.98 0.50
C GLY A 40 7.77 25.49 1.41
N ASN A 41 6.95 26.39 1.93
CA ASN A 41 5.83 26.05 2.81
C ASN A 41 4.75 25.20 2.11
N ALA A 42 4.52 25.45 0.82
CA ALA A 42 3.56 24.70 0.02
C ALA A 42 4.10 23.31 -0.38
N ARG A 43 5.42 23.15 -0.57
CA ARG A 43 6.05 21.83 -0.78
C ARG A 43 5.85 20.92 0.44
N LEU A 44 5.96 21.49 1.63
CA LEU A 44 5.83 20.78 2.89
C LEU A 44 4.42 20.27 3.13
N LEU A 45 3.42 21.14 2.92
CA LEU A 45 2.00 20.79 2.92
C LEU A 45 1.68 19.72 1.86
N ALA A 46 2.21 19.86 0.65
CA ALA A 46 2.04 18.87 -0.40
C ALA A 46 2.61 17.51 0.01
N GLY A 47 3.81 17.46 0.60
CA GLY A 47 4.40 16.21 1.11
C GLY A 47 3.53 15.52 2.17
N ILE A 48 3.01 16.29 3.14
CA ILE A 48 2.16 15.77 4.23
C ILE A 48 0.85 15.18 3.69
N ILE A 49 0.22 15.81 2.70
CA ILE A 49 -1.08 15.37 2.15
C ILE A 49 -0.90 14.24 1.14
N VAL A 50 0.12 14.37 0.29
CA VAL A 50 0.31 13.45 -0.84
C VAL A 50 0.92 12.13 -0.40
N GLY A 51 1.69 12.08 0.70
CA GLY A 51 2.16 10.83 1.31
C GLY A 51 1.00 9.85 1.54
N PRO A 52 0.03 10.15 2.41
CA PRO A 52 -1.19 9.37 2.59
C PRO A 52 -1.86 8.99 1.26
N LEU A 53 -1.97 9.94 0.33
CA LEU A 53 -2.63 9.73 -0.97
C LEU A 53 -1.91 8.73 -1.88
N ILE A 54 -0.62 8.51 -1.69
CA ILE A 54 0.16 7.51 -2.44
C ILE A 54 0.21 6.19 -1.66
N PHE A 55 0.60 6.23 -0.38
CA PHE A 55 0.89 5.05 0.42
C PHE A 55 -0.36 4.21 0.73
N LEU A 56 -1.50 4.83 1.06
CA LEU A 56 -2.74 4.09 1.37
C LEU A 56 -3.29 3.35 0.15
N PRO A 57 -3.53 4.00 -1.00
CA PRO A 57 -4.04 3.29 -2.18
C PRO A 57 -3.06 2.22 -2.65
N TRP A 58 -1.75 2.46 -2.56
CA TRP A 58 -0.75 1.45 -2.88
C TRP A 58 -0.84 0.22 -1.96
N ALA A 59 -0.96 0.42 -0.65
CA ALA A 59 -1.13 -0.66 0.31
C ALA A 59 -2.43 -1.45 0.07
N LEU A 60 -3.52 -0.76 -0.29
CA LEU A 60 -4.80 -1.39 -0.64
C LEU A 60 -4.70 -2.18 -1.95
N LEU A 61 -3.95 -1.67 -2.94
CA LEU A 61 -3.65 -2.38 -4.18
C LEU A 61 -2.85 -3.65 -3.90
N CYS A 62 -1.79 -3.56 -3.10
CA CYS A 62 -1.01 -4.73 -2.66
C CYS A 62 -1.89 -5.73 -1.91
N THR A 63 -2.76 -5.26 -1.00
CA THR A 63 -3.74 -6.11 -0.31
C THR A 63 -4.60 -6.89 -1.32
N CYS A 64 -5.13 -6.21 -2.33
CA CYS A 64 -5.94 -6.80 -3.39
C CYS A 64 -5.14 -7.82 -4.22
N MET A 65 -3.92 -7.48 -4.64
CA MET A 65 -3.12 -8.33 -5.52
C MET A 65 -2.46 -9.51 -4.80
N TRP A 66 -2.25 -9.41 -3.49
CA TRP A 66 -1.56 -10.44 -2.72
C TRP A 66 -2.52 -11.41 -2.04
N PHE A 67 -3.61 -10.90 -1.44
CA PHE A 67 -4.49 -11.70 -0.57
C PHE A 67 -5.83 -12.10 -1.19
N HIS A 68 -6.15 -11.69 -2.42
CA HIS A 68 -7.42 -12.08 -3.04
C HIS A 68 -7.50 -13.61 -3.17
N PRO A 69 -8.61 -14.25 -2.75
CA PRO A 69 -8.68 -15.71 -2.61
C PRO A 69 -8.63 -16.49 -3.94
N ALA A 70 -9.02 -15.85 -5.05
CA ALA A 70 -9.04 -16.47 -6.38
C ALA A 70 -7.97 -15.93 -7.34
N GLN A 71 -7.44 -14.73 -7.08
CA GLN A 71 -6.60 -13.99 -8.04
C GLN A 71 -5.33 -13.43 -7.39
N GLY A 72 -5.11 -13.72 -6.10
CA GLY A 72 -4.02 -13.17 -5.34
C GLY A 72 -2.74 -13.98 -5.53
N ASN A 73 -1.59 -13.30 -5.58
CA ASN A 73 -0.32 -13.98 -5.83
C ASN A 73 0.16 -14.85 -4.65
N LEU A 74 -0.28 -14.54 -3.42
CA LEU A 74 0.04 -15.31 -2.20
C LEU A 74 -0.96 -16.43 -1.91
N GLN A 75 -1.83 -16.78 -2.87
CA GLN A 75 -2.79 -17.87 -2.68
C GLN A 75 -2.12 -19.25 -2.82
N PRO A 76 -2.61 -20.28 -2.11
CA PRO A 76 -2.08 -21.65 -2.22
C PRO A 76 -2.17 -22.23 -3.63
N GLY A 77 -3.07 -21.72 -4.49
CA GLY A 77 -3.18 -22.11 -5.90
C GLY A 77 -2.30 -21.32 -6.87
N SER A 78 -1.47 -20.38 -6.39
CA SER A 78 -0.58 -19.57 -7.24
C SER A 78 0.54 -20.42 -7.85
N ARG A 79 0.90 -20.19 -9.12
CA ARG A 79 1.92 -20.97 -9.85
C ARG A 79 3.27 -21.04 -9.11
N TYR A 80 3.64 -19.97 -8.41
CA TYR A 80 4.91 -19.85 -7.70
C TYR A 80 4.80 -20.19 -6.22
N ILE A 81 3.76 -19.71 -5.54
CA ILE A 81 3.62 -19.89 -4.09
C ILE A 81 2.96 -21.21 -3.72
N GLY A 82 2.10 -21.76 -4.58
CA GLY A 82 1.44 -23.04 -4.34
C GLY A 82 2.37 -24.24 -4.31
N LYS A 83 3.59 -24.11 -4.86
CA LYS A 83 4.63 -25.14 -4.78
C LYS A 83 5.42 -25.14 -3.48
N LEU A 84 5.27 -24.11 -2.66
CA LEU A 84 6.00 -23.99 -1.39
C LEU A 84 5.37 -24.86 -0.31
N PRO A 85 6.15 -25.34 0.69
CA PRO A 85 5.60 -26.02 1.85
C PRO A 85 4.54 -25.15 2.56
N PRO A 86 3.46 -25.74 3.10
CA PRO A 86 2.35 -25.00 3.70
C PRO A 86 2.78 -24.07 4.85
N MET A 87 3.81 -24.47 5.62
CA MET A 87 4.41 -23.60 6.64
C MET A 87 5.02 -22.33 6.05
N LEU A 88 5.76 -22.44 4.95
CA LEU A 88 6.41 -21.28 4.32
C LEU A 88 5.39 -20.36 3.66
N GLN A 89 4.33 -20.92 3.04
CA GLN A 89 3.21 -20.14 2.52
C GLN A 89 2.55 -19.30 3.63
N SER A 90 2.29 -19.92 4.79
CA SER A 90 1.70 -19.25 5.95
C SER A 90 2.61 -18.13 6.47
N ALA A 91 3.90 -18.42 6.62
CA ALA A 91 4.89 -17.43 7.06
C ALA A 91 4.97 -16.23 6.10
N LEU A 92 4.96 -16.47 4.79
CA LEU A 92 5.06 -15.41 3.78
C LEU A 92 3.82 -14.52 3.73
N ARG A 93 2.62 -15.11 3.90
CA ARG A 93 1.36 -14.36 4.05
C ARG A 93 1.34 -13.51 5.32
N TRP A 94 1.87 -14.03 6.42
CA TRP A 94 2.02 -13.29 7.66
C TRP A 94 3.00 -12.12 7.51
N TYR A 95 4.17 -12.37 6.94
CA TYR A 95 5.15 -11.33 6.67
C TYR A 95 4.59 -10.22 5.79
N ALA A 96 3.92 -10.56 4.69
CA ALA A 96 3.29 -9.58 3.80
C ALA A 96 2.23 -8.73 4.52
N SER A 97 1.46 -9.33 5.45
CA SER A 97 0.46 -8.60 6.23
C SER A 97 1.10 -7.61 7.22
N LEU A 98 2.20 -8.01 7.87
CA LEU A 98 2.95 -7.12 8.76
C LEU A 98 3.62 -5.99 7.96
N PHE A 99 4.22 -6.31 6.82
CA PHE A 99 4.80 -5.33 5.92
C PHE A 99 3.78 -4.25 5.53
N LEU A 100 2.55 -4.63 5.14
CA LEU A 100 1.52 -3.67 4.77
C LEU A 100 1.11 -2.76 5.93
N ILE A 101 1.04 -3.29 7.15
CA ILE A 101 0.74 -2.48 8.34
C ILE A 101 1.84 -1.46 8.57
N VAL A 102 3.10 -1.90 8.59
CA VAL A 102 4.25 -1.03 8.79
C VAL A 102 4.34 0.01 7.67
N PHE A 103 4.07 -0.39 6.43
CA PHE A 103 4.08 0.50 5.27
C PHE A 103 3.01 1.59 5.37
N VAL A 104 1.78 1.24 5.78
CA VAL A 104 0.71 2.22 6.02
C VAL A 104 1.07 3.15 7.17
N LEU A 105 1.58 2.63 8.29
CA LEU A 105 2.03 3.47 9.42
C LEU A 105 3.17 4.40 9.02
N ALA A 106 4.12 3.92 8.22
CA ALA A 106 5.23 4.73 7.72
C ALA A 106 4.73 5.87 6.82
N GLY A 107 3.81 5.57 5.89
CA GLY A 107 3.22 6.58 5.00
C GLY A 107 2.31 7.59 5.70
N LEU A 108 1.55 7.15 6.71
CA LEU A 108 0.56 7.98 7.41
C LEU A 108 1.10 8.76 8.60
N VAL A 109 2.09 8.22 9.31
CA VAL A 109 2.55 8.77 10.59
C VAL A 109 3.99 9.22 10.46
N ILE A 110 4.89 8.32 10.04
CA ILE A 110 6.34 8.60 10.05
C ILE A 110 6.69 9.67 9.01
N CYS A 111 6.19 9.54 7.79
CA CYS A 111 6.46 10.48 6.70
C CYS A 111 6.03 11.92 7.04
N PRO A 112 4.79 12.20 7.49
CA PRO A 112 4.42 13.55 7.87
C PRO A 112 5.18 14.06 9.09
N LEU A 113 5.49 13.21 10.08
CA LEU A 113 6.33 13.60 11.23
C LEU A 113 7.72 14.08 10.79
N ILE A 114 8.40 13.32 9.93
CA ILE A 114 9.72 13.70 9.41
C ILE A 114 9.62 15.04 8.66
N LEU A 115 8.62 15.19 7.78
CA LEU A 115 8.44 16.43 7.03
C LEU A 115 8.20 17.63 7.95
N MET A 116 7.38 17.49 8.98
CA MET A 116 7.14 18.54 9.98
C MET A 116 8.39 18.93 10.77
N THR A 117 9.32 18.01 11.00
CA THR A 117 10.59 18.31 11.70
C THR A 117 11.65 18.98 10.82
N MET A 118 11.49 18.93 9.49
CA MET A 118 12.44 19.49 8.53
C MET A 118 12.01 20.86 7.96
N GLY A 119 10.79 21.31 8.29
CA GLY A 119 10.23 22.61 7.91
C GLY A 119 10.50 23.69 8.92
#